data_AF-A0A6G6SQT9-F1
#
_entry.id   AF-A0A6G6SQT9-F1
#
_cell.length_a   1.000
_cell.length_b   1.000
_cell.length_c   1.000
_cell.angle_alpha   90.00
_cell.angle_beta   90.00
_cell.angle_gamma   90.00
#
_symmetry.space_group_name_H-M   'P 1'
#
loop_
_entity.id
_entity.type
_entity.pdbx_description
1 polymer ?
#
loop_
_entity_poly.entity_id
_entity_poly.type
_entity_poly.pdbx_seq_one_letter_code
_entity_poly.pdbx_strand_id
1 'polypeptide(L)'
;MNKLIDKGDTFWSELKIWQDKNSDGITQKNELYSLNSIGINYIELNTTKSHFYDSNNNFHQLESFVNWNTGNRTLITDVLLHQESDTNNSENFQHLINNIINEIASFSSSHHSESISVNKFENIIENTILAIPNLLRQ
;
A
#
# COMPACT_ATOMS: atom_id res chain seq x y z
N MET A 1 12.39 28.71 19.01
CA MET A 1 12.89 27.60 18.16
C MET A 1 12.49 27.90 16.74
N ASN A 2 13.42 27.87 15.78
CA ASN A 2 13.07 28.04 14.37
C ASN A 2 12.16 26.87 13.96
N LYS A 3 11.05 27.15 13.28
CA LYS A 3 10.08 26.14 12.83
C LYS A 3 10.07 26.02 11.31
N LEU A 4 11.17 26.40 10.69
CA LEU A 4 11.40 26.35 9.27
C LEU A 4 12.66 25.51 9.04
N ILE A 5 12.65 24.73 7.97
CA ILE A 5 13.87 24.22 7.36
C ILE A 5 14.13 25.08 6.13
N ASP A 6 15.28 25.76 6.09
CA ASP A 6 15.68 26.69 5.04
C ASP A 6 17.19 26.64 4.76
N LYS A 7 17.66 27.45 3.81
CA LYS A 7 19.08 27.51 3.39
C LYS A 7 20.09 27.86 4.48
N GLY A 8 19.65 28.36 5.63
CA GLY A 8 20.46 28.62 6.80
C GLY A 8 20.75 27.36 7.63
N ASP A 9 20.02 26.27 7.43
CA ASP A 9 20.24 25.02 8.14
C ASP A 9 21.41 24.23 7.56
N THR A 10 22.25 23.67 8.44
CA THR A 10 23.48 22.93 8.08
C THR A 10 23.24 21.82 7.06
N PHE A 11 22.11 21.12 7.14
CA PHE A 11 21.77 19.97 6.31
C PHE A 11 20.90 20.32 5.09
N TRP A 12 20.59 21.60 4.85
CA TRP A 12 19.74 22.02 3.75
C TRP A 12 20.22 21.53 2.38
N SER A 13 21.53 21.57 2.15
CA SER A 13 22.14 21.18 0.87
C SER A 13 22.11 19.67 0.61
N GLU A 14 21.94 18.87 1.68
CA GLU A 14 21.89 17.41 1.63
C GLU A 14 20.50 16.90 1.27
N LEU A 15 19.44 17.62 1.67
CA LEU A 15 18.06 17.26 1.37
C LEU A 15 17.77 17.27 -0.14
N LYS A 16 17.01 16.26 -0.58
CA LYS A 16 16.59 16.05 -1.98
C LYS A 16 15.10 15.78 -2.07
N ILE A 17 14.52 16.07 -3.22
CA ILE A 17 13.22 15.55 -3.65
C ILE A 17 13.48 14.38 -4.59
N TRP A 18 12.83 13.26 -4.32
CA TRP A 18 12.81 12.11 -5.22
C TRP A 18 11.46 12.06 -5.94
N GLN A 19 11.51 11.97 -7.27
CA GLN A 19 10.36 11.68 -8.11
C GLN A 19 10.67 10.43 -8.92
N ASP A 20 10.12 9.31 -8.49
CA ASP A 20 10.16 8.06 -9.24
C ASP A 20 9.34 8.23 -10.55
N LYS A 21 10.04 8.24 -11.69
CA LYS A 21 9.44 8.50 -13.00
C LYS A 21 8.97 7.23 -13.70
N ASN A 22 9.58 6.10 -13.37
CA ASN A 22 9.30 4.81 -14.01
C ASN A 22 8.49 3.88 -13.10
N SER A 23 8.22 4.30 -11.86
CA SER A 23 7.47 3.58 -10.83
C SER A 23 8.09 2.24 -10.45
N ASP A 24 9.43 2.14 -10.46
CA ASP A 24 10.15 0.93 -10.10
C ASP A 24 10.64 0.89 -8.65
N GLY A 25 10.46 1.98 -7.89
CA GLY A 25 10.85 2.10 -6.49
C GLY A 25 12.36 2.17 -6.27
N ILE A 26 13.17 2.30 -7.32
CA ILE A 26 14.62 2.40 -7.25
C ILE A 26 15.04 3.82 -7.60
N THR A 27 15.86 4.45 -6.78
CA THR A 27 16.34 5.80 -7.08
C THR A 27 17.30 5.80 -8.27
N GLN A 28 17.04 6.63 -9.28
CA GLN A 28 18.00 6.92 -10.36
C GLN A 28 18.46 8.38 -10.43
N LYS A 29 19.56 8.62 -11.15
CA LYS A 29 20.25 9.92 -11.21
C LYS A 29 19.36 11.07 -11.70
N ASN A 30 18.41 10.80 -12.59
CA ASN A 30 17.50 11.78 -13.19
C ASN A 30 16.18 11.96 -12.43
N GLU A 31 16.10 11.42 -11.20
CA GLU A 31 14.92 11.45 -10.32
C GLU A 31 15.13 12.25 -9.04
N LEU A 32 16.39 12.53 -8.69
CA LEU A 32 16.75 13.31 -7.51
C LEU A 32 17.01 14.76 -7.87
N TYR A 33 16.35 15.66 -7.16
CA TYR A 33 16.50 17.10 -7.32
C TYR A 33 16.89 17.75 -6.00
N SER A 34 17.72 18.79 -6.04
CA SER A 34 17.93 19.63 -4.86
C SER A 34 16.75 20.58 -4.67
N LEU A 35 16.41 20.91 -3.42
CA LEU A 35 15.37 21.89 -3.09
C LEU A 35 15.57 23.22 -3.86
N ASN A 36 16.81 23.70 -3.92
CA ASN A 36 17.17 24.92 -4.65
C ASN A 36 16.90 24.80 -6.15
N SER A 37 17.24 23.66 -6.77
CA SER A 37 17.10 23.48 -8.23
C SER A 37 15.65 23.53 -8.69
N ILE A 38 14.72 23.12 -7.83
CA ILE A 38 13.28 23.15 -8.10
C ILE A 38 12.59 24.40 -7.52
N GLY A 39 13.34 25.27 -6.84
CA GLY A 39 12.86 26.57 -6.39
C GLY A 39 12.12 26.58 -5.04
N ILE A 40 12.35 25.57 -4.17
CA ILE A 40 11.86 25.61 -2.79
C ILE A 40 12.69 26.61 -1.99
N ASN A 41 12.01 27.48 -1.24
CA ASN A 41 12.62 28.48 -0.37
C ASN A 41 12.79 27.94 1.06
N TYR A 42 11.69 27.44 1.65
CA TYR A 42 11.69 26.83 2.98
C TYR A 42 10.50 25.87 3.16
N ILE A 43 10.63 24.98 4.13
CA ILE A 43 9.60 24.02 4.55
C ILE A 43 9.15 24.39 5.96
N GLU A 44 7.84 24.49 6.17
CA GLU A 44 7.27 24.71 7.49
C GLU A 44 7.27 23.41 8.31
N LEU A 45 7.61 23.50 9.60
CA LEU A 45 7.60 22.37 10.54
C LEU A 45 6.37 22.35 11.45
N ASN A 46 5.52 23.39 11.37
CA ASN A 46 4.22 23.32 12.03
C ASN A 46 3.31 22.41 11.23
N THR A 47 2.86 21.32 11.86
CA THR A 47 1.98 20.36 11.23
C THR A 47 0.56 20.45 11.80
N THR A 48 -0.43 20.20 10.96
CA THR A 48 -1.81 19.92 11.35
C THR A 48 -2.13 18.45 11.09
N LYS A 49 -2.94 17.83 11.93
CA LYS A 49 -3.41 16.46 11.68
C LYS A 49 -4.43 16.47 10.54
N SER A 50 -4.25 15.55 9.60
CA SER A 50 -5.23 15.21 8.58
C SER A 50 -5.76 13.80 8.87
N HIS A 51 -7.03 13.57 8.52
CA HIS A 51 -7.67 12.25 8.61
C HIS A 51 -8.26 11.91 7.24
N PHE A 52 -7.39 11.93 6.23
CA PHE A 52 -7.77 11.79 4.83
C PHE A 52 -7.20 10.51 4.24
N TYR A 53 -8.03 9.79 3.49
CA TYR A 53 -7.63 8.66 2.65
C TYR A 53 -7.81 9.07 1.20
N ASP A 54 -6.79 8.82 0.36
CA ASP A 54 -6.91 9.04 -1.08
C ASP A 54 -7.63 7.88 -1.80
N SER A 55 -7.77 8.00 -3.12
CA SER A 55 -8.44 7.00 -3.95
C SER A 55 -7.75 5.63 -3.98
N ASN A 56 -6.50 5.56 -3.56
CA ASN A 56 -5.69 4.34 -3.48
C ASN A 56 -5.56 3.86 -2.03
N ASN A 57 -6.40 4.38 -1.13
CA ASN A 57 -6.42 4.06 0.30
C ASN A 57 -5.12 4.40 1.06
N ASN A 58 -4.26 5.27 0.53
CA ASN A 58 -3.14 5.78 1.34
C ASN A 58 -3.67 6.77 2.36
N PHE A 59 -3.10 6.77 3.56
CA PHE A 59 -3.52 7.63 4.65
C PHE A 59 -2.61 8.86 4.76
N HIS A 60 -3.19 10.05 4.68
CA HIS A 60 -2.50 11.33 4.79
C HIS A 60 -2.64 11.81 6.24
N GLN A 61 -1.59 11.65 7.05
CA GLN A 61 -1.67 11.79 8.52
C GLN A 61 -1.38 13.20 9.01
N LEU A 62 -0.35 13.83 8.45
CA LEU A 62 0.09 15.17 8.83
C LEU A 62 0.21 16.04 7.59
N GLU A 63 -0.11 17.31 7.74
CA GLU A 63 -0.02 18.31 6.69
C GLU A 63 0.79 19.50 7.17
N SER A 64 1.60 20.04 6.28
CA SER A 64 2.27 21.33 6.42
C SER A 64 2.44 21.96 5.06
N PHE A 65 3.36 22.92 4.92
CA PHE A 65 3.52 23.66 3.68
C PHE A 65 4.97 23.86 3.26
N VAL A 66 5.14 23.84 1.94
CA VAL A 66 6.36 24.23 1.23
C VAL A 66 6.13 25.62 0.65
N ASN A 67 7.10 26.50 0.83
CA ASN A 67 7.08 27.85 0.29
C ASN A 67 8.11 27.97 -0.82
N TRP A 68 7.69 28.52 -1.96
CA TRP A 68 8.49 28.58 -3.18
C TRP A 68 9.12 29.95 -3.36
N ASN A 69 10.22 30.02 -4.10
CA ASN A 69 10.89 31.29 -4.46
C ASN A 69 9.99 32.22 -5.28
N THR A 70 8.95 31.68 -5.91
CA THR A 70 7.92 32.43 -6.65
C THR A 70 6.90 33.12 -5.73
N GLY A 71 6.96 32.88 -4.41
CA GLY A 71 5.99 33.38 -3.42
C GLY A 71 4.75 32.50 -3.26
N ASN A 72 4.58 31.47 -4.09
CA ASN A 72 3.50 30.50 -3.94
C ASN A 72 3.77 29.55 -2.75
N ARG A 73 2.71 28.90 -2.28
CA ARG A 73 2.74 27.93 -1.18
C ARG A 73 1.96 26.68 -1.59
N THR A 74 2.50 25.50 -1.30
CA THR A 74 1.87 24.20 -1.61
C THR A 74 1.83 23.31 -0.37
N LEU A 75 0.83 22.43 -0.31
CA LEU A 75 0.73 21.41 0.74
C LEU A 75 1.88 20.41 0.63
N ILE A 76 2.41 19.99 1.78
CA ILE A 76 3.24 18.78 1.92
C ILE A 76 2.61 17.91 2.99
N THR A 77 2.66 16.60 2.82
CA THR A 77 1.97 15.66 3.72
C THR A 77 2.84 14.45 4.05
N ASP A 78 2.66 13.94 5.25
CA ASP A 78 3.11 12.61 5.67
C ASP A 78 2.08 11.57 5.23
N VAL A 79 2.50 10.66 4.35
CA VAL A 79 1.64 9.66 3.71
C VAL A 79 2.05 8.26 4.15
N LEU A 80 1.13 7.54 4.78
CA LEU A 80 1.23 6.12 5.04
C LEU A 80 0.71 5.39 3.80
N LEU A 81 1.65 4.81 3.03
CA LEU A 81 1.34 4.07 1.82
C LEU A 81 0.61 2.77 2.14
N HIS A 82 -0.47 2.52 1.40
CA HIS A 82 -1.18 1.25 1.45
C HIS A 82 -0.39 0.20 0.65
N GLN A 83 -0.11 -0.94 1.28
CA GLN A 83 0.42 -2.11 0.60
C GLN A 83 -0.69 -3.15 0.51
N GLU A 84 -1.09 -3.49 -0.71
CA GLU A 84 -1.99 -4.61 -0.92
C GLU A 84 -1.33 -5.89 -0.40
N SER A 85 -2.11 -6.72 0.27
CA SER A 85 -1.65 -8.05 0.68
C SER A 85 -1.48 -8.92 -0.57
N ASP A 86 -0.39 -9.68 -0.69
CA ASP A 86 -0.21 -10.64 -1.77
C ASP A 86 -1.37 -11.66 -1.79
N THR A 87 -2.38 -11.41 -2.64
CA THR A 87 -3.56 -12.26 -2.80
C THR A 87 -3.25 -13.59 -3.49
N ASN A 88 -2.06 -13.73 -4.08
CA ASN A 88 -1.52 -14.96 -4.68
C ASN A 88 -1.54 -16.17 -3.73
N ASN A 89 -1.54 -15.95 -2.42
CA ASN A 89 -1.68 -17.02 -1.44
C ASN A 89 -3.07 -17.67 -1.46
N SER A 90 -4.12 -16.92 -1.82
CA SER A 90 -5.49 -17.44 -1.86
C SER A 90 -5.71 -18.39 -3.03
N GLU A 91 -5.22 -18.07 -4.23
CA GLU A 91 -5.32 -18.94 -5.41
C GLU A 91 -4.52 -20.23 -5.22
N ASN A 92 -3.30 -20.12 -4.68
CA ASN A 92 -2.47 -21.28 -4.35
C ASN A 92 -3.13 -22.20 -3.31
N PHE A 93 -3.79 -21.62 -2.31
CA PHE A 93 -4.53 -22.39 -1.31
C PHE A 93 -5.73 -23.11 -1.93
N GLN A 94 -6.51 -22.43 -2.78
CA GLN A 94 -7.65 -23.06 -3.46
C GLN A 94 -7.20 -24.21 -4.37
N HIS A 95 -6.10 -24.03 -5.10
CA HIS A 95 -5.51 -25.09 -5.91
C HIS A 95 -5.06 -26.30 -5.07
N LEU A 96 -4.44 -26.06 -3.91
CA LEU A 96 -4.03 -27.13 -3.00
C LEU A 96 -5.25 -27.91 -2.46
N ILE A 97 -6.31 -27.20 -2.05
CA ILE A 97 -7.54 -27.83 -1.57
C ILE A 97 -8.19 -28.68 -2.67
N ASN A 98 -8.26 -28.17 -3.90
CA ASN A 98 -8.82 -28.91 -5.04
C ASN A 98 -8.01 -30.18 -5.35
N ASN A 99 -6.68 -30.11 -5.27
CA ASN A 99 -5.82 -31.28 -5.48
C ASN A 99 -6.06 -32.35 -4.40
N ILE A 100 -6.13 -31.96 -3.13
CA ILE A 100 -6.41 -32.88 -2.02
C ILE A 100 -7.79 -33.55 -2.19
N ILE A 101 -8.82 -32.78 -2.57
CA ILE A 101 -10.18 -33.32 -2.82
C ILE A 101 -10.13 -34.39 -3.93
N ASN A 102 -9.45 -34.11 -5.03
CA ASN A 102 -9.31 -35.05 -6.15
C ASN A 102 -8.55 -36.32 -5.75
N GLU A 103 -7.47 -36.18 -4.99
CA GLU A 103 -6.69 -37.32 -4.48
C GLU A 103 -7.54 -38.21 -3.55
N ILE A 104 -8.28 -37.63 -2.60
CA ILE A 104 -9.17 -38.37 -1.69
C ILE A 104 -10.31 -39.08 -2.45
N ALA A 105 -10.93 -38.39 -3.42
CA ALA A 105 -11.96 -38.99 -4.26
C ALA A 105 -11.42 -40.18 -5.06
N SER A 106 -10.23 -40.04 -5.64
CA SER A 106 -9.57 -41.14 -6.37
C SER A 106 -9.23 -42.32 -5.45
N PHE A 107 -8.76 -42.07 -4.24
CA PHE A 107 -8.43 -43.10 -3.27
C PHE A 107 -9.67 -43.91 -2.83
N SER A 108 -10.77 -43.23 -2.50
CA SER A 108 -12.04 -43.87 -2.12
C SER A 108 -12.69 -44.66 -3.25
N SER A 109 -12.50 -44.26 -4.51
CA SER A 109 -13.02 -45.00 -5.68
C SER A 109 -12.32 -46.34 -5.93
N SER A 110 -11.16 -46.59 -5.32
CA SER A 110 -10.36 -47.82 -5.52
C SER A 110 -10.88 -49.05 -4.74
N HIS A 111 -11.84 -48.88 -3.82
CA HIS A 111 -12.45 -49.97 -3.04
C HIS A 111 -13.98 -49.73 -2.94
N HIS A 112 -14.80 -50.57 -3.59
CA HIS A 112 -16.29 -50.54 -3.52
C HIS A 112 -16.79 -50.30 -2.07
N SER A 113 -17.81 -49.49 -1.73
CA SER A 113 -18.94 -48.93 -2.47
C SER A 113 -19.59 -47.78 -1.68
N GLU A 114 -19.49 -46.55 -2.20
CA GLU A 114 -20.43 -45.41 -2.13
C GLU A 114 -19.62 -44.14 -2.44
N SER A 115 -19.69 -43.69 -3.69
CA SER A 115 -19.03 -42.45 -4.12
C SER A 115 -19.73 -41.25 -3.48
N ILE A 116 -19.01 -40.49 -2.65
CA ILE A 116 -19.50 -39.19 -2.17
C ILE A 116 -19.42 -38.21 -3.35
N SER A 117 -20.56 -37.71 -3.82
CA SER A 117 -20.61 -36.72 -4.88
C SER A 117 -19.84 -35.45 -4.48
N VAL A 118 -18.87 -35.04 -5.31
CA VAL A 118 -18.02 -33.84 -5.14
C VAL A 118 -18.84 -32.57 -4.86
N ASN A 119 -20.06 -32.52 -5.42
CA ASN A 119 -21.04 -31.45 -5.27
C ASN A 119 -21.45 -31.15 -3.80
N LYS A 120 -21.12 -32.03 -2.85
CA LYS A 120 -21.40 -31.81 -1.43
C LYS A 120 -20.36 -30.92 -0.74
N PHE A 121 -19.18 -30.75 -1.32
CA PHE A 121 -18.07 -29.97 -0.75
C PHE A 121 -17.95 -28.55 -1.34
N GLU A 122 -18.47 -28.29 -2.55
CA GLU A 122 -18.50 -26.94 -3.13
C GLU A 122 -19.25 -25.93 -2.24
N ASN A 123 -20.32 -26.38 -1.56
CA ASN A 123 -21.14 -25.53 -0.69
C ASN A 123 -20.52 -25.13 0.67
N ILE A 124 -19.37 -25.70 1.06
CA ILE A 124 -18.72 -25.33 2.33
C ILE A 124 -17.76 -24.14 2.13
N ILE A 125 -17.14 -24.02 0.95
CA ILE A 125 -16.15 -22.97 0.68
C ILE A 125 -16.83 -21.61 0.47
N GLU A 126 -17.94 -21.55 -0.29
CA GLU A 126 -18.69 -20.29 -0.47
C GLU A 126 -19.22 -19.73 0.85
N ASN A 127 -19.70 -20.60 1.75
CA ASN A 127 -20.21 -20.19 3.07
C ASN A 127 -19.12 -19.75 4.05
N THR A 128 -17.86 -20.18 3.85
CA THR A 128 -16.76 -19.77 4.74
C THR A 128 -16.17 -18.42 4.32
N ILE A 129 -16.18 -18.10 3.02
CA ILE A 129 -15.74 -16.79 2.49
C ILE A 129 -16.77 -15.70 2.78
N LEU A 130 -18.08 -16.02 2.76
CA LEU A 130 -19.15 -15.07 3.09
C LEU A 130 -19.30 -14.77 4.61
N ALA A 131 -18.64 -15.54 5.48
CA ALA A 131 -18.77 -15.43 6.93
C ALA A 131 -17.67 -14.59 7.61
N ILE A 132 -16.71 -14.02 6.86
CA ILE A 132 -15.78 -13.03 7.41
C ILE A 132 -16.51 -11.68 7.40
N PRO A 133 -16.93 -11.13 8.55
CA PRO A 133 -17.49 -9.79 8.57
C PRO A 133 -16.37 -8.83 8.18
N ASN A 134 -16.67 -7.94 7.25
CA ASN A 134 -15.82 -6.84 6.83
C ASN A 134 -15.59 -5.88 8.02
N LEU A 135 -14.72 -6.26 8.97
CA LEU A 135 -14.33 -5.47 10.12
C LEU A 135 -13.18 -4.56 9.72
N LEU A 136 -13.50 -3.48 8.98
CA LEU A 136 -12.75 -2.22 8.95
C LEU A 136 -13.50 -1.19 8.08
N ARG A 137 -14.56 -0.63 8.65
CA ARG A 137 -15.05 0.73 8.34
C ARG A 137 -15.70 1.30 9.60
N GLN A 138 -14.87 1.89 10.46
CA GLN A 138 -15.20 3.02 11.32
C GLN A 138 -14.02 3.97 11.30
#